data_AF-A0AAN0T533-F1
#
_entry.id   AF-A0AAN0T533-F1
#
_cell.length_a   1.000
_cell.length_b   1.000
_cell.length_c   1.000
_cell.angle_alpha   90.00
_cell.angle_beta   90.00
_cell.angle_gamma   90.00
#
_symmetry.space_group_name_H-M   'P 1'
#
loop_
_entity.id
_entity.type
_entity.pdbx_description
1 polymer ?
#
loop_
_entity_poly.entity_id
_entity_poly.type
_entity_poly.pdbx_seq_one_letter_code
_entity_poly.pdbx_strand_id
1 'polypeptide(L)'
;MIFLKMAGVIFVVIGVILLPFGILQFKKEWKAYRKFSPKTQKVFVLIEIFDVLSGVPILSTWLMYLSAFCIVMGVIMITTH
;
A
#
# COMPACT_ATOMS: atom_id res chain seq x y z
N MET A 1 -11.37 20.81 16.25
CA MET A 1 -12.01 20.39 14.98
C MET A 1 -11.15 20.75 13.76
N ILE A 2 -10.89 22.03 13.45
CA ILE A 2 -10.12 22.44 12.25
C ILE A 2 -8.73 21.78 12.13
N PHE A 3 -7.99 21.63 13.24
CA PHE A 3 -6.67 20.99 13.23
C PHE A 3 -6.72 19.50 12.82
N LEU A 4 -7.71 18.74 13.29
CA LEU A 4 -7.84 17.32 12.93
C LEU A 4 -8.20 17.13 11.45
N LYS A 5 -9.05 18.02 10.91
CA LYS A 5 -9.35 18.03 9.47
C LYS A 5 -8.11 18.30 8.63
N MET A 6 -7.29 19.27 9.02
CA MET A 6 -6.03 19.59 8.35
C MET A 6 -5.06 18.40 8.39
N ALA A 7 -4.93 17.73 9.54
CA ALA A 7 -4.13 16.52 9.68
C ALA A 7 -4.65 15.39 8.77
N GLY A 8 -5.97 15.20 8.69
CA GLY A 8 -6.60 14.24 7.79
C GLY A 8 -6.31 14.53 6.31
N VAL A 9 -6.37 15.80 5.89
CA VAL A 9 -5.99 16.21 4.52
C VAL A 9 -4.53 15.89 4.22
N ILE A 10 -3.62 16.18 5.16
CA ILE A 10 -2.19 15.84 5.02
C ILE A 10 -2.01 14.33 4.84
N PHE A 11 -2.72 13.53 5.64
CA PHE A 11 -2.71 12.06 5.52
C PHE A 11 -3.18 11.57 4.15
N VAL A 12 -4.27 12.14 3.62
CA VAL A 12 -4.75 11.80 2.26
C VAL A 12 -3.72 12.18 1.21
N VAL A 13 -3.14 13.38 1.29
CA VAL A 13 -2.11 13.86 0.34
C VAL A 13 -0.89 12.94 0.34
N ILE A 14 -0.38 12.58 1.52
CA ILE A 14 0.74 11.65 1.66
C ILE A 14 0.39 10.29 1.04
N GLY A 15 -0.80 9.76 1.35
CA GLY A 15 -1.25 8.48 0.80
C GLY A 15 -1.34 8.50 -0.73
N VAL A 16 -1.94 9.54 -1.33
CA VAL A 16 -2.02 9.69 -2.79
C VAL A 16 -0.65 9.81 -3.44
N ILE A 17 0.31 10.52 -2.83
CA ILE A 17 1.68 10.63 -3.33
C ILE A 17 2.40 9.28 -3.25
N LEU A 18 2.22 8.51 -2.17
CA LEU A 18 2.86 7.20 -1.99
C LEU A 18 2.32 6.13 -2.94
N LEU A 19 1.06 6.23 -3.37
CA LEU A 19 0.40 5.24 -4.22
C LEU A 19 1.16 4.91 -5.52
N PRO A 20 1.56 5.89 -6.37
CA PRO A 20 2.31 5.59 -7.59
C PRO A 20 3.65 4.92 -7.31
N PHE A 21 4.33 5.23 -6.20
CA PHE A 21 5.59 4.56 -5.85
C PHE A 21 5.37 3.10 -5.50
N GLY A 22 4.32 2.78 -4.73
CA GLY A 22 3.93 1.40 -4.45
C GLY A 22 3.59 0.63 -5.72
N ILE A 23 2.82 1.23 -6.63
CA ILE A 23 2.46 0.60 -7.92
C ILE A 23 3.70 0.36 -8.79
N LEU A 24 4.65 1.30 -8.83
CA LEU A 24 5.88 1.15 -9.59
C LEU A 24 6.76 0.03 -9.03
N GLN A 25 6.87 -0.06 -7.71
CA GLN A 25 7.60 -1.14 -7.04
C GLN A 25 6.96 -2.50 -7.34
N PHE A 26 5.65 -2.62 -7.14
CA PHE A 26 4.89 -3.83 -7.46
C PHE A 26 5.06 -4.23 -8.93
N LYS A 27 4.97 -3.28 -9.87
CA LYS A 27 5.13 -3.56 -11.31
C LYS A 27 6.52 -4.07 -11.66
N LYS A 28 7.57 -3.53 -11.02
CA LYS A 28 8.96 -3.97 -11.23
C LYS A 28 9.16 -5.40 -10.76
N GLU A 29 8.68 -5.69 -9.56
CA GLU A 29 8.74 -7.01 -8.93
C GLU A 29 7.89 -8.04 -9.71
N TRP A 30 6.68 -7.66 -10.11
CA TRP A 30 5.80 -8.48 -10.96
C TRP A 30 6.43 -8.85 -12.31
N LYS A 31 7.21 -7.94 -12.90
CA LYS A 31 7.96 -8.23 -14.14
C LYS A 31 9.06 -9.26 -13.91
N ALA A 32 9.69 -9.27 -12.74
CA ALA A 32 10.62 -10.33 -12.35
C ALA A 32 9.87 -11.65 -12.14
N TYR A 33 8.69 -11.63 -11.50
CA TYR A 33 7.92 -12.84 -11.22
C TYR A 33 7.39 -13.56 -12.44
N ARG A 34 7.06 -12.82 -13.50
CA ARG A 34 6.64 -13.42 -14.77
C ARG A 34 7.69 -14.29 -15.45
N LYS A 35 8.96 -14.20 -15.05
CA LYS A 35 10.04 -15.07 -15.56
C LYS A 35 10.14 -16.41 -14.83
N PHE A 36 9.49 -16.57 -13.67
CA PHE A 36 9.51 -17.82 -12.90
C PHE A 36 8.47 -18.82 -13.37
N SER A 37 8.63 -20.07 -12.93
CA SER A 37 7.67 -21.14 -13.19
C SER A 37 6.28 -20.82 -12.62
N PRO A 38 5.19 -21.36 -13.18
CA PRO A 38 3.82 -21.14 -12.68
C PRO A 38 3.63 -21.54 -11.21
N LYS A 39 4.37 -22.55 -10.72
CA LYS A 39 4.36 -22.94 -9.30
C LYS A 39 4.93 -21.84 -8.41
N THR A 40 6.06 -21.26 -8.81
CA THR A 40 6.74 -20.18 -8.08
C THR A 40 5.88 -18.92 -8.03
N GLN A 41 5.18 -18.58 -9.13
CA GLN A 41 4.26 -17.44 -9.18
C GLN A 41 3.12 -17.55 -8.15
N LYS A 42 2.53 -18.73 -7.99
CA LYS A 42 1.47 -18.96 -6.98
C LYS A 42 1.96 -18.76 -5.56
N VAL A 43 3.14 -19.30 -5.24
CA VAL A 43 3.77 -19.09 -3.92
C VAL A 43 4.03 -17.60 -3.70
N PHE A 44 4.49 -16.89 -4.72
CA PHE A 44 4.78 -15.47 -4.61
C PHE A 44 3.54 -14.63 -4.29
N VAL A 45 2.42 -14.90 -4.97
CA VAL A 45 1.13 -14.25 -4.68
C VAL A 45 0.67 -14.54 -3.25
N LEU A 46 0.88 -15.76 -2.76
CA LEU A 46 0.57 -16.11 -1.36
C LEU A 46 1.44 -15.33 -0.36
N ILE A 47 2.73 -15.14 -0.66
CA ILE A 47 3.62 -14.37 0.22
C ILE A 47 3.26 -12.88 0.16
N GLU A 48 2.93 -12.31 -1.00
CA GLU A 48 2.44 -10.92 -1.10
C GLU A 48 1.15 -10.70 -0.29
N ILE A 49 0.21 -11.66 -0.28
CA ILE A 49 -0.98 -11.60 0.57
C ILE A 49 -0.60 -11.71 2.05
N PHE A 50 0.33 -12.60 2.39
CA PHE A 50 0.81 -12.75 3.76
C PHE A 50 1.54 -11.49 4.25
N ASP A 51 2.25 -10.78 3.37
CA ASP A 51 2.91 -9.51 3.66
C ASP A 51 1.88 -8.46 4.11
N VAL A 52 0.80 -8.32 3.35
CA VAL A 52 -0.31 -7.41 3.68
C VAL A 52 -1.00 -7.79 4.99
N LEU A 53 -1.16 -9.09 5.27
CA LEU A 53 -1.85 -9.58 6.48
C LEU A 53 -0.97 -9.54 7.73
N SER A 54 0.33 -9.76 7.59
CA SER A 54 1.28 -9.76 8.70
C SER A 54 1.69 -8.35 9.12
N GLY A 55 1.47 -7.35 8.26
CA GLY A 55 1.87 -5.96 8.51
C GLY A 55 3.39 -5.77 8.57
N VAL A 56 4.16 -6.80 8.20
CA VAL A 56 5.62 -6.74 8.11
C VAL A 56 5.95 -6.28 6.69
N PRO A 57 6.90 -5.34 6.50
CA PRO A 57 7.27 -4.86 5.17
C PRO A 57 8.28 -5.82 4.51
N ILE A 58 7.84 -7.02 4.12
CA ILE A 58 8.70 -8.04 3.51
C ILE A 58 8.74 -7.85 1.98
N LEU A 59 7.68 -7.30 1.36
CA LEU A 59 7.48 -7.32 -0.09
C LEU A 59 6.99 -6.01 -0.71
N SER A 60 6.73 -6.08 -2.03
CA SER A 60 6.51 -4.94 -2.91
C SER A 60 5.18 -4.21 -2.66
N THR A 61 4.24 -4.87 -1.99
CA THR A 61 2.88 -4.40 -1.74
C THR A 61 2.76 -3.52 -0.50
N TRP A 62 3.74 -3.55 0.42
CA TRP A 62 3.75 -2.75 1.65
C TRP A 62 3.49 -1.26 1.40
N LEU A 63 4.14 -0.67 0.40
CA LEU A 63 3.99 0.76 0.08
C LEU A 63 2.58 1.10 -0.43
N MET A 64 1.94 0.18 -1.17
CA MET A 64 0.55 0.31 -1.58
C MET A 64 -0.40 0.20 -0.37
N TYR A 65 -0.10 -0.71 0.56
CA TYR A 65 -0.86 -0.84 1.80
C TYR A 65 -0.76 0.41 2.67
N LEU A 66 0.46 0.94 2.89
CA LEU A 66 0.70 2.17 3.64
C LEU A 66 -0.03 3.35 3.00
N SER A 67 0.03 3.46 1.67
CA SER A 67 -0.72 4.47 0.91
C SER A 67 -2.23 4.36 1.16
N ALA A 68 -2.80 3.16 1.04
CA ALA A 68 -4.22 2.93 1.29
C ALA A 68 -4.60 3.24 2.74
N PHE A 69 -3.78 2.84 3.71
CA PHE A 69 -3.97 3.15 5.13
C PHE A 69 -3.99 4.66 5.38
N CYS A 70 -3.03 5.40 4.82
CA CYS A 70 -2.98 6.85 4.94
C CYS A 70 -4.23 7.54 4.35
N ILE A 71 -4.71 7.08 3.19
CA ILE A 71 -5.93 7.62 2.56
C ILE A 71 -7.14 7.34 3.44
N VAL A 72 -7.34 6.09 3.86
CA VAL A 72 -8.53 5.70 4.65
C VAL A 72 -8.55 6.42 6.00
N MET A 73 -7.44 6.42 6.74
CA MET A 73 -7.36 7.12 8.02
C MET A 73 -7.52 8.63 7.85
N GLY A 74 -6.94 9.21 6.80
CA GLY A 74 -7.11 10.62 6.48
C GLY A 74 -8.56 11.00 6.20
N VAL A 75 -9.26 10.19 5.39
CA VAL A 75 -10.69 10.39 5.11
C VAL A 75 -11.53 10.27 6.38
N ILE A 76 -11.30 9.23 7.21
CA ILE A 76 -12.01 9.07 8.49
C ILE A 76 -11.78 10.30 9.38
N MET A 77 -10.55 10.79 9.50
CA MET A 77 -10.26 11.98 10.30
C MET A 77 -10.97 13.25 9.78
N ILE A 78 -11.15 13.38 8.46
CA ILE A 78 -11.87 14.51 7.86
C ILE A 78 -13.38 14.41 8.11
N THR A 79 -13.95 13.21 7.97
CA THR A 79 -15.41 13.01 8.03
C THR A 79 -15.96 12.95 9.46
N THR A 80 -15.13 12.54 10.42
CA THR A 80 -15.57 12.31 11.81
C THR A 80 -15.32 13.49 12.75
N HIS A 81 -14.56 14.51 12.31
CA HIS A 81 -14.21 15.72 13.08
C HIS A 81 -14.47 17.00 12.28
#